data_AF-H7EPQ4-F1
#
_entry.id   AF-H7EPQ4-F1
#
_cell.length_a   1.000
_cell.length_b   1.000
_cell.length_c   1.000
_cell.angle_alpha   90.00
_cell.angle_beta   90.00
_cell.angle_gamma   90.00
#
_symmetry.space_group_name_H-M   'P 1'
#
loop_
_entity.id
_entity.type
_entity.pdbx_description
1 polymer ?
#
loop_
_entity_poly.entity_id
_entity_poly.type
_entity_poly.pdbx_seq_one_letter_code
_entity_poly.pdbx_strand_id
1 'polypeptide(L)'
;MVTFARNEIVSSTQFVRGFAGFLQRMTKSIDEKIAVVKNNQMQAVLIPIDEYERLKSLEERTEQKEIFETVQERKNTPVSEYISYDDAMKKAGL
;
A
#
# COMPACT_ATOMS: atom_id res chain seq x y z
N MET A 1 0.40 4.51 13.48
CA MET A 1 -0.28 3.20 13.31
C MET A 1 -1.75 3.47 13.09
N VAL A 2 -2.41 2.73 12.19
CA VAL A 2 -3.87 2.82 12.02
C VAL A 2 -4.56 2.48 13.34
N THR A 3 -5.56 3.27 13.74
CA THR A 3 -6.30 3.08 14.99
C THR A 3 -7.58 2.29 14.71
N PHE A 4 -7.88 1.32 15.58
CA PHE A 4 -9.08 0.50 15.51
C PHE A 4 -10.00 0.79 16.70
N ALA A 5 -11.29 0.93 16.43
CA ALA A 5 -12.31 0.97 17.46
C ALA A 5 -12.54 -0.42 18.07
N ARG A 6 -13.11 -0.50 19.27
CA ARG A 6 -13.31 -1.78 19.98
C ARG A 6 -14.13 -2.80 19.17
N ASN A 7 -15.10 -2.35 18.40
CA ASN A 7 -15.96 -3.18 17.54
C ASN A 7 -15.30 -3.59 16.20
N GLU A 8 -14.12 -3.05 15.90
CA GLU A 8 -13.30 -3.40 14.75
C GLU A 8 -12.21 -4.43 15.12
N ILE A 9 -12.06 -4.77 16.40
CA ILE A 9 -11.05 -5.71 16.87
C ILE A 9 -11.73 -7.03 17.22
N VAL A 10 -11.33 -8.10 16.55
CA VAL A 10 -11.88 -9.45 16.79
C VAL A 10 -10.77 -10.46 16.96
N SER A 11 -10.96 -11.42 17.86
CA SER A 11 -10.07 -12.59 17.94
C SER A 11 -10.21 -13.47 16.69
N SER A 12 -9.17 -14.25 16.37
CA SER A 12 -9.23 -15.24 15.28
C SER A 12 -10.43 -16.19 15.40
N THR A 13 -10.78 -16.61 16.62
CA THR A 13 -11.90 -17.52 16.86
C THR A 13 -13.25 -16.85 16.66
N GLN A 14 -13.39 -15.57 17.03
CA GLN A 14 -14.59 -14.78 16.73
C GLN A 14 -14.72 -14.52 15.23
N PHE A 15 -13.59 -14.26 14.55
CA PHE A 15 -13.55 -14.05 13.10
C PHE A 15 -14.10 -15.26 12.34
N VAL A 16 -13.59 -16.46 12.64
CA VAL A 16 -14.05 -17.70 12.01
C VAL A 16 -15.55 -17.95 12.25
N ARG A 17 -16.01 -17.79 13.50
CA ARG A 17 -17.43 -18.00 13.84
C ARG A 17 -18.37 -16.98 13.20
N GLY A 18 -17.92 -15.74 13.01
CA GLY A 18 -18.71 -14.63 12.49
C GLY A 18 -18.47 -14.30 11.02
N PHE A 19 -17.71 -15.12 10.29
CA PHE A 19 -17.14 -14.76 8.98
C PHE A 19 -18.19 -14.24 7.99
N ALA A 20 -19.31 -14.93 7.83
CA ALA A 20 -20.38 -14.52 6.93
C ALA A 20 -20.98 -13.14 7.29
N GLY A 21 -21.14 -12.86 8.59
CA GLY A 21 -21.61 -11.56 9.06
C GLY A 21 -20.60 -10.44 8.82
N PHE A 22 -19.31 -10.73 8.93
CA PHE A 22 -18.25 -9.78 8.59
C PHE A 22 -18.21 -9.50 7.09
N LEU A 23 -18.36 -10.51 6.22
CA LEU A 23 -18.48 -10.29 4.78
C LEU A 23 -19.67 -9.38 4.43
N GLN A 24 -20.83 -9.61 5.05
CA GLN A 24 -22.00 -8.75 4.83
C GLN A 24 -21.78 -7.31 5.35
N ARG A 25 -20.91 -7.10 6.33
CA ARG A 25 -20.51 -5.75 6.76
C ARG A 25 -19.63 -5.06 5.72
N MET A 26 -18.71 -5.80 5.09
CA MET A 26 -17.78 -5.24 4.11
C MET A 26 -18.49 -4.68 2.86
N THR A 27 -19.73 -5.09 2.59
CA THR A 27 -20.52 -4.55 1.46
C THR A 27 -21.26 -3.25 1.79
N LYS A 28 -21.26 -2.80 3.05
CA LYS A 28 -22.06 -1.64 3.49
C LYS A 28 -21.36 -0.30 3.30
N SER A 29 -20.03 -0.27 3.39
CA SER A 29 -19.23 0.94 3.26
C SER A 29 -17.79 0.58 2.91
N ILE A 30 -17.13 1.45 2.14
CA ILE A 30 -15.72 1.35 1.79
C ILE A 30 -14.79 1.57 3.01
N ASP A 31 -15.26 2.28 4.03
CA ASP A 31 -14.46 2.62 5.23
C ASP A 31 -14.48 1.52 6.32
N GLU A 32 -15.23 0.43 6.12
CA GLU A 32 -15.28 -0.66 7.09
C GLU A 32 -13.93 -1.37 7.17
N LYS A 33 -13.48 -1.66 8.39
CA LYS A 33 -12.24 -2.41 8.63
C LYS A 33 -12.35 -3.26 9.88
N ILE A 34 -11.73 -4.44 9.84
CA ILE A 34 -11.70 -5.36 10.99
C ILE A 34 -10.28 -5.87 11.18
N ALA A 35 -9.69 -5.57 12.33
CA ALA A 35 -8.43 -6.16 12.77
C ALA A 35 -8.67 -7.55 13.40
N VAL A 36 -7.92 -8.54 12.93
CA VAL A 36 -7.89 -9.88 13.49
C VAL A 36 -6.69 -10.03 14.41
N VAL A 37 -6.97 -10.38 15.66
CA VAL A 37 -5.97 -10.55 16.72
C VAL A 37 -5.81 -12.02 17.08
N LYS A 38 -4.56 -12.45 17.26
CA LYS A 38 -4.19 -13.77 17.80
C LYS A 38 -3.00 -13.59 18.73
N ASN A 39 -3.03 -14.25 19.90
CA ASN A 39 -1.99 -14.13 20.93
C ASN A 39 -1.66 -12.66 21.30
N ASN A 40 -2.69 -11.83 21.46
CA ASN A 40 -2.59 -10.39 21.75
C ASN A 40 -1.85 -9.54 20.71
N GLN A 41 -1.66 -10.05 19.48
CA GLN A 41 -1.08 -9.30 18.37
C GLN A 41 -2.07 -9.19 17.20
N MET A 42 -2.17 -8.00 16.61
CA MET A 42 -2.86 -7.81 15.34
C MET A 42 -2.07 -8.49 14.23
N GLN A 43 -2.69 -9.42 13.51
CA GLN A 43 -2.02 -10.23 12.49
C GLN A 43 -2.57 -10.01 11.09
N ALA A 44 -3.84 -9.60 10.97
CA ALA A 44 -4.48 -9.37 9.69
C ALA A 44 -5.54 -8.27 9.80
N VAL A 45 -5.91 -7.70 8.66
CA VAL A 45 -7.06 -6.79 8.52
C VAL A 45 -7.96 -7.30 7.40
N LEU A 46 -9.27 -7.25 7.62
CA LEU A 46 -10.27 -7.41 6.58
C LEU A 46 -10.81 -6.02 6.21
N ILE A 47 -10.82 -5.72 4.92
CA ILE A 47 -11.35 -4.49 4.33
C ILE A 47 -12.19 -4.85 3.09
N PRO A 48 -13.11 -3.97 2.65
CA PRO A 48 -13.80 -4.09 1.38
C PRO A 48 -12.82 -4.19 0.20
N ILE A 49 -13.22 -4.91 -0.85
CA ILE A 49 -12.41 -5.06 -2.06
C ILE A 49 -12.15 -3.71 -2.73
N ASP A 50 -13.15 -2.84 -2.79
CA ASP A 50 -13.03 -1.50 -3.37
C ASP A 50 -11.99 -0.65 -2.63
N GLU A 51 -11.90 -0.78 -1.30
CA GLU A 51 -10.89 -0.08 -0.50
C GLU A 51 -9.49 -0.64 -0.76
N TYR A 52 -9.37 -1.97 -0.86
CA TYR A 52 -8.12 -2.60 -1.24
C TYR A 52 -7.63 -2.12 -2.61
N GLU A 53 -8.51 -2.10 -3.61
CA GLU A 53 -8.20 -1.61 -4.96
C GLU A 53 -7.82 -0.12 -4.96
N ARG A 54 -8.55 0.70 -4.18
CA ARG A 54 -8.21 2.12 -4.00
C ARG A 54 -6.80 2.29 -3.45
N LEU A 55 -6.44 1.55 -2.41
CA LEU A 55 -5.10 1.59 -1.82
C LEU A 55 -4.02 1.15 -2.81
N LYS A 56 -4.25 0.08 -3.58
CA LYS A 56 -3.32 -0.35 -4.65
C LYS A 56 -3.15 0.72 -5.73
N SER A 57 -4.24 1.37 -6.15
CA SER A 57 -4.16 2.45 -7.15
C SER A 57 -3.38 3.68 -6.65
N LEU A 58 -3.41 3.97 -5.34
CA LEU A 58 -2.65 5.07 -4.74
C LEU A 58 -1.15 4.75 -4.70
N GLU A 59 -0.80 3.50 -4.42
CA GLU A 59 0.58 3.01 -4.49
C GLU A 59 1.15 3.18 -5.91
N GLU A 60 0.42 2.71 -6.93
CA GLU A 60 0.83 2.86 -8.34
C GLU A 60 0.99 4.32 -8.76
N ARG A 61 0.06 5.18 -8.35
CA ARG A 61 0.15 6.63 -8.63
C ARG A 61 1.34 7.28 -7.95
N THR A 62 1.74 6.78 -6.79
CA THR A 62 2.91 7.30 -6.06
C THR A 62 4.19 6.97 -6.81
N GLU A 63 4.34 5.72 -7.27
CA GLU A 63 5.47 5.31 -8.12
C GLU A 63 5.53 6.14 -9.41
N GLN A 64 4.39 6.30 -10.10
CA GLN A 64 4.31 7.11 -11.31
C GLN A 64 4.71 8.56 -11.08
N LYS A 65 4.33 9.11 -9.92
CA LYS A 65 4.70 10.48 -9.53
C LYS A 65 6.22 10.60 -9.31
N GLU A 66 6.84 9.65 -8.61
CA GLU A 66 8.29 9.63 -8.40
C GLU A 66 9.07 9.54 -9.72
N ILE A 67 8.61 8.67 -10.65
CA ILE A 67 9.19 8.57 -11.99
C ILE A 67 9.05 9.90 -12.73
N PHE A 68 7.86 10.51 -12.70
CA PHE A 68 7.61 11.79 -13.35
C PHE A 68 8.55 12.88 -12.82
N GLU A 69 8.65 13.03 -11.50
CA GLU A 69 9.53 14.00 -10.84
C GLU A 69 10.99 13.77 -11.24
N THR A 70 11.47 12.51 -11.18
CA THR A 70 12.82 12.14 -11.62
C THR A 70 13.09 12.52 -13.08
N VAL A 71 12.10 12.31 -13.97
CA VAL A 71 12.23 12.67 -15.39
C VAL A 71 12.26 14.19 -15.57
N GLN A 72 11.45 14.95 -14.83
CA GLN A 72 11.49 16.41 -14.90
C GLN A 72 12.82 16.97 -14.40
N GLU A 73 13.35 16.44 -13.30
CA GLU A 73 14.66 16.83 -12.78
C GLU A 73 15.77 16.59 -13.81
N ARG A 74 15.79 15.40 -14.43
CA ARG A 74 16.78 15.06 -15.46
C ARG A 74 16.69 15.91 -16.72
N LYS A 75 15.48 16.35 -17.11
CA LYS A 75 15.32 17.28 -18.24
C LYS A 75 15.97 18.63 -17.99
N ASN A 76 16.09 19.03 -16.73
CA ASN A 76 16.71 20.28 -16.33
C ASN A 76 18.22 20.14 -16.08
N THR A 77 18.79 18.92 -16.15
CA THR A 77 20.23 18.71 -16.02
C THR A 77 20.97 19.35 -17.19
N PRO A 78 21.94 20.25 -16.95
CA PRO A 78 22.70 20.86 -18.03
C PRO A 78 23.63 19.85 -18.71
N VAL A 79 23.89 20.06 -19.99
CA VAL A 79 24.74 19.17 -20.81
C VAL A 79 26.15 19.00 -20.22
N SER A 80 26.66 19.99 -19.49
CA SER A 80 27.96 19.91 -18.81
C SER A 80 28.05 18.84 -17.73
N GLU A 81 26.91 18.38 -17.20
CA GLU A 81 26.83 17.33 -16.18
C GLU A 81 26.61 15.94 -16.78
N TYR A 82 26.54 15.83 -18.11
CA TYR A 82 26.32 14.55 -18.78
C TYR A 82 27.59 13.72 -18.74
N ILE A 83 27.42 12.40 -18.61
CA ILE A 83 28.50 11.42 -18.71
C ILE A 83 28.34 10.60 -19.98
N SER A 84 29.45 10.06 -20.50
CA SER A 84 29.41 9.15 -21.64
C SER A 84 28.76 7.82 -21.25
N TYR A 85 28.32 7.06 -22.25
CA TYR A 85 27.78 5.71 -22.03
C TYR A 85 28.79 4.79 -21.33
N ASP A 86 30.05 4.82 -21.77
CA ASP A 86 31.12 3.98 -21.19
C ASP A 86 31.39 4.33 -19.72
N ASP A 87 31.39 5.63 -19.38
CA ASP A 87 31.56 6.09 -18.00
C ASP A 87 30.35 5.71 -17.12
N ALA A 88 29.14 5.77 -17.68
CA ALA A 88 27.93 5.35 -17.00
C ALA A 88 27.94 3.84 -16.67
N MET A 89 28.34 3.01 -17.63
CA MET A 89 28.46 1.55 -17.46
C MET A 89 29.48 1.21 -16.38
N LYS A 90 30.68 1.82 -16.46
CA LYS A 90 31.74 1.64 -15.47
C LYS A 90 31.29 2.03 -14.06
N LYS A 91 30.50 3.10 -13.92
CA LYS A 91 29.95 3.55 -12.63
C LYS A 91 28.88 2.60 -12.09
N ALA A 92 28.11 1.95 -12.97
CA ALA A 92 27.11 0.95 -12.60
C ALA A 92 27.71 -0.42 -12.26
N GLY A 93 29.03 -0.61 -12.46
CA GLY A 93 29.70 -1.89 -12.25
C GLY A 93 29.40 -2.92 -13.34
N LEU A 94 29.03 -2.45 -14.54
CA LEU A 94 28.75 -3.24 -15.73
C LEU A 94 29.88 -3.13 -16.77
#